data_AF-A0A178M297-F1
#
_entry.id   AF-A0A178M297-F1
#
_cell.length_a   1.000
_cell.length_b   1.000
_cell.length_c   1.000
_cell.angle_alpha   90.00
_cell.angle_beta   90.00
_cell.angle_gamma   90.00
#
_symmetry.space_group_name_H-M   'P 1'
#
loop_
_entity.id
_entity.type
_entity.pdbx_description
1 polymer ?
#
loop_
_entity_poly.entity_id
_entity_poly.type
_entity_poly.pdbx_seq_one_letter_code
_entity_poly.pdbx_strand_id
1 'polypeptide(L)'
;MANASVQSFNRPPRIIRPLPREEVEIPAPPPPPNISMSQPLAMILLPTMTGVFYLIVVLARGNQGGNLWLSLPIVLISFVSAGIGWWMYREQQRRNEAAQRAYQNTYAEAVQRVRKRLERLTEEQRRIYHANYPDPRAVIEIVKPDQFEALPDTRLWERRPSDEDFLFLRIGIGSLPTSLQLKTPRINEFQFSPQLKELIQLAEDFATVKDVPIALPLPQLGAVGIASSADKKRIEFAYWLIWQVTVHHAPQDVRLAVFWDHADDQFWSWLRRLPHTRPFDDDSYRLLARYNGDPDHLQQVAAVLQRELQQRSEYGLQHQPRIVVVLDQYDTFANAHPVFDAIIERGRALGMYALCLVPETRLTPSAAGGYVDLDRGRLAIAGKEGGERQFTPDYAASQACGDLARKLASLGDQMAVSSGELPRSVRFSELLRLGDLKTFDPDATWQDPTEPNKSWNKVEVGLDGPDSPLFIDLNEGIHGVHGIIAGTTGSGKSEFLLTFLMALAVRHSPDRLNLLLIDFKGGATFKDIAGLPHTAGMVTDLSGNEAERALIAMNSELDRRKRRLQEAGCANIREYRRLQQRRPELPPIPNLMIAIDEFDEMMRDFSRIWR
;
A
#
# COMPACT_ATOMS: atom_id res chain seq x y z
N MET A 1 -17.08 -35.59 -14.64
CA MET A 1 -16.88 -34.17 -14.30
C MET A 1 -15.38 -33.99 -14.09
N ALA A 2 -14.71 -33.35 -15.03
CA ALA A 2 -13.25 -33.20 -15.00
C ALA A 2 -12.87 -32.21 -13.89
N ASN A 3 -11.96 -32.62 -13.01
CA ASN A 3 -11.24 -31.72 -12.10
C ASN A 3 -10.53 -30.66 -12.96
N ALA A 4 -11.13 -29.48 -13.10
CA ALA A 4 -10.40 -28.31 -13.54
C ALA A 4 -9.38 -28.01 -12.44
N SER A 5 -8.12 -28.34 -12.68
CA SER A 5 -7.01 -27.95 -11.81
C SER A 5 -7.08 -26.43 -11.65
N VAL A 6 -7.42 -25.96 -10.45
CA VAL A 6 -7.40 -24.55 -10.08
C VAL A 6 -5.95 -24.10 -10.23
N GLN A 7 -5.63 -23.44 -11.34
CA GLN A 7 -4.30 -22.90 -11.57
C GLN A 7 -4.09 -21.77 -10.56
N SER A 8 -3.04 -21.88 -9.76
CA SER A 8 -2.64 -20.84 -8.81
C SER A 8 -2.12 -19.62 -9.56
N PHE A 9 -2.60 -18.43 -9.18
CA PHE A 9 -2.11 -17.19 -9.75
C PHE A 9 -0.77 -16.81 -9.14
N ASN A 10 0.32 -16.92 -9.92
CA ASN A 10 1.65 -16.48 -9.49
C ASN A 10 1.90 -15.01 -9.89
N ARG A 11 2.30 -14.17 -8.92
CA ARG A 11 2.57 -12.75 -9.16
C ARG A 11 4.00 -12.59 -9.71
N PRO A 12 4.19 -12.11 -10.95
CA PRO A 12 5.54 -11.92 -11.49
C PRO A 12 6.30 -10.80 -10.74
N PRO A 13 7.65 -10.79 -10.84
CA PRO A 13 8.48 -9.69 -10.40
C PRO A 13 8.12 -8.39 -11.14
N ARG A 14 8.10 -7.27 -10.43
CA ARG A 14 7.77 -5.96 -10.99
C ARG A 14 8.96 -5.36 -11.73
N ILE A 15 8.74 -4.85 -12.95
CA ILE A 15 9.73 -4.08 -13.71
C ILE A 15 9.40 -2.58 -13.58
N ILE A 16 10.09 -1.90 -12.65
CA ILE A 16 9.95 -0.45 -12.46
C ILE A 16 10.79 0.30 -13.48
N ARG A 17 10.22 1.32 -14.12
CA ARG A 17 10.94 2.24 -15.01
C ARG A 17 11.38 3.47 -14.20
N PRO A 18 12.68 3.63 -13.91
CA PRO A 18 13.16 4.77 -13.13
C PRO A 18 13.13 6.06 -13.98
N LEU A 19 12.90 7.20 -13.32
CA LEU A 19 12.99 8.51 -13.97
C LEU A 19 14.45 8.87 -14.31
N PRO A 20 14.71 9.52 -15.46
CA PRO A 20 16.04 10.01 -15.80
C PRO A 20 16.47 11.11 -14.82
N ARG A 21 17.67 10.98 -14.23
CA ARG A 21 18.27 11.93 -13.28
C ARG A 21 19.54 12.58 -13.85
N GLU A 22 19.57 12.80 -15.16
CA GLU A 22 20.73 13.36 -15.84
C GLU A 22 20.96 14.82 -15.44
N GLU A 23 22.24 15.20 -15.40
CA GLU A 23 22.67 16.58 -15.30
C GLU A 23 22.79 17.17 -16.71
N VAL A 24 22.10 18.28 -16.97
CA VAL A 24 22.14 18.95 -18.27
C VAL A 24 22.71 20.35 -18.08
N GLU A 25 23.94 20.53 -18.57
CA GLU A 25 24.58 21.85 -18.60
C GLU A 25 24.07 22.66 -19.79
N ILE A 26 23.55 23.86 -19.51
CA ILE A 26 23.20 24.82 -20.54
C ILE A 26 24.47 25.62 -20.87
N PRO A 27 25.02 25.51 -22.08
CA PRO A 27 26.30 26.11 -22.42
C PRO A 27 26.22 27.64 -22.32
N ALA A 28 27.27 28.25 -21.76
CA ALA A 28 27.42 29.70 -21.80
C ALA A 28 27.52 30.18 -23.25
N PRO A 29 27.05 31.42 -23.55
CA PRO A 29 27.21 31.98 -24.87
C PRO A 29 28.72 32.02 -25.23
N PRO A 30 29.12 31.61 -26.44
CA PRO A 30 30.51 31.65 -26.86
C PRO A 30 31.04 33.09 -26.82
N PRO A 31 32.36 33.30 -26.62
CA PRO A 31 32.93 34.64 -26.63
C PRO A 31 32.68 35.29 -28.00
N PRO A 32 32.29 36.59 -28.05
CA PRO A 32 32.05 37.28 -29.31
C PRO A 32 33.33 37.26 -30.18
N PRO A 33 33.20 37.21 -31.52
CA PRO A 33 34.36 37.21 -32.39
C PRO A 33 35.19 38.48 -32.14
N ASN A 34 36.52 38.34 -32.13
CA ASN A 34 37.43 39.48 -32.08
C ASN A 34 37.33 40.27 -33.39
N ILE A 35 36.41 41.23 -33.43
CA ILE A 35 36.26 42.15 -34.55
C ILE A 35 37.45 43.12 -34.47
N SER A 36 38.41 42.98 -35.38
CA SER A 36 39.45 44.00 -35.56
C SER A 36 38.77 45.30 -35.96
N MET A 37 39.06 46.40 -35.24
CA MET A 37 38.56 47.72 -35.62
C MET A 37 38.95 47.99 -37.07
N SER A 38 37.97 48.04 -37.96
CA SER A 38 38.19 48.46 -39.34
C SER A 38 38.75 49.87 -39.28
N GLN A 39 39.88 50.12 -39.94
CA GLN A 39 40.46 51.46 -39.98
C GLN A 39 39.39 52.44 -40.46
N PRO A 40 39.28 53.63 -39.82
CA PRO A 40 38.28 54.61 -40.22
C PRO A 40 38.46 54.90 -41.71
N LEU A 41 37.36 54.96 -42.47
CA LEU A 41 37.37 55.16 -43.92
C LEU A 41 38.23 56.38 -44.33
N ALA A 42 38.34 57.36 -43.43
CA ALA A 42 39.21 58.52 -43.54
C ALA A 42 40.70 58.18 -43.74
N MET A 43 41.24 57.15 -43.06
CA MET A 43 42.66 56.74 -43.21
C MET A 43 42.96 56.12 -44.57
N ILE A 44 41.97 55.48 -45.21
CA ILE A 44 42.10 54.87 -46.55
C ILE A 44 42.05 55.95 -47.64
N LEU A 45 41.30 57.03 -47.40
CA LEU A 45 41.17 58.17 -48.32
C LEU A 45 42.27 59.22 -48.15
N LEU A 46 43.03 59.20 -47.05
CA LEU A 46 44.09 60.19 -46.79
C LEU A 46 45.18 60.21 -47.88
N PRO A 47 45.69 59.08 -48.40
CA PRO A 47 46.70 59.07 -49.47
C PRO A 47 46.18 59.59 -50.82
N THR A 48 44.91 59.38 -51.14
CA THR A 48 44.32 59.95 -52.38
C THR A 48 44.11 61.44 -52.25
N MET A 49 43.66 61.90 -51.08
CA MET A 49 43.53 63.33 -50.79
C MET A 49 44.87 64.04 -50.87
N THR A 50 45.96 63.46 -50.34
CA THR A 50 47.31 64.04 -50.46
C THR A 50 47.85 63.96 -51.88
N GLY A 51 47.62 62.88 -52.61
CA GLY A 51 48.04 62.74 -54.02
C GLY A 51 47.31 63.72 -54.96
N VAL A 52 46.00 63.91 -54.79
CA VAL A 52 45.20 64.89 -55.54
C VAL A 52 45.61 66.32 -55.16
N PHE A 53 45.81 66.59 -53.87
CA PHE A 53 46.31 67.87 -53.39
C PHE A 53 47.69 68.20 -53.97
N TYR A 54 48.61 67.23 -54.00
CA TYR A 54 49.94 67.40 -54.59
C TYR A 54 49.87 67.71 -56.09
N LEU A 55 48.98 67.03 -56.83
CA LEU A 55 48.74 67.31 -58.25
C LEU A 55 48.22 68.74 -58.48
N ILE A 56 47.27 69.20 -57.65
CA ILE A 56 46.74 70.57 -57.71
C ILE A 56 47.85 71.59 -57.44
N VAL A 57 48.72 71.36 -56.44
CA VAL A 57 49.84 72.26 -56.11
C VAL A 57 50.88 72.33 -57.23
N VAL A 58 51.19 71.21 -57.88
CA VAL A 58 52.12 71.17 -59.02
C VAL A 58 51.53 71.92 -60.22
N LEU A 59 50.23 71.77 -60.51
CA LEU A 59 49.55 72.50 -61.57
C LEU A 59 49.44 74.01 -61.27
N ALA A 60 49.23 74.38 -60.01
CA ALA A 60 49.15 75.78 -59.57
C ALA A 60 50.50 76.52 -59.57
N ARG A 61 51.62 75.81 -59.44
CA ARG A 61 52.98 76.41 -59.45
C ARG A 61 53.50 76.78 -60.84
N GLY A 62 52.82 76.38 -61.92
CA GLY A 62 53.17 76.76 -63.30
C GLY A 62 54.60 76.36 -63.71
N ASN A 63 55.10 76.97 -64.80
CA ASN A 63 56.33 76.59 -65.52
C ASN A 63 57.66 76.83 -64.77
N GLN A 64 57.65 77.11 -63.46
CA GLN A 64 58.82 77.61 -62.71
C GLN A 64 59.45 76.62 -61.71
N GLY A 65 59.09 75.33 -61.67
CA GLY A 65 59.91 74.41 -60.84
C GLY A 65 59.31 73.07 -60.45
N GLY A 66 58.79 72.29 -61.40
CA GLY A 66 58.45 70.89 -61.13
C GLY A 66 58.28 70.08 -62.41
N ASN A 67 59.08 69.03 -62.59
CA ASN A 67 58.90 68.10 -63.70
C ASN A 67 57.60 67.31 -63.48
N LEU A 68 56.57 67.59 -64.29
CA LEU A 68 55.28 66.89 -64.26
C LEU A 68 55.46 65.37 -64.35
N TRP A 69 56.46 64.92 -65.10
CA TRP A 69 56.86 63.52 -65.25
C TRP A 69 57.26 62.84 -63.93
N LEU A 70 57.80 63.56 -62.94
CA LEU A 70 58.15 63.01 -61.62
C LEU A 70 56.92 62.85 -60.69
N SER A 71 55.81 63.54 -60.98
CA SER A 71 54.59 63.51 -60.15
C SER A 71 53.60 62.41 -60.55
N LEU A 72 53.63 61.96 -61.82
CA LEU A 72 52.76 60.92 -62.34
C LEU A 72 52.87 59.57 -61.57
N PRO A 73 54.07 59.07 -61.23
CA PRO A 73 54.20 57.85 -60.42
C PRO A 73 53.58 57.97 -59.04
N ILE A 74 53.69 59.14 -58.39
CA ILE A 74 53.20 59.38 -57.02
C ILE A 74 51.67 59.38 -56.98
N VAL A 75 51.04 60.05 -57.96
CA VAL A 75 49.58 60.06 -58.09
C VAL A 75 49.06 58.66 -58.42
N LEU A 76 49.71 57.96 -59.36
CA LEU A 76 49.36 56.58 -59.73
C LEU A 76 49.44 55.64 -58.52
N ILE A 77 50.53 55.70 -57.76
CA ILE A 77 50.70 54.91 -56.53
C ILE A 77 49.61 55.25 -55.51
N SER A 78 49.27 56.53 -55.34
CA SER A 78 48.23 56.96 -54.38
C SER A 78 46.85 56.39 -54.71
N PHE A 79 46.47 56.36 -55.99
CA PHE A 79 45.21 55.74 -56.43
C PHE A 79 45.24 54.21 -56.33
N VAL A 80 46.36 53.57 -56.64
CA VAL A 80 46.54 52.11 -56.49
C VAL A 80 46.47 51.71 -55.01
N SER A 81 47.17 52.43 -54.12
CA SER A 81 47.13 52.21 -52.68
C SER A 81 45.72 52.35 -52.10
N ALA A 82 44.92 53.28 -52.61
CA ALA A 82 43.54 53.46 -52.18
C ALA A 82 42.60 52.38 -52.73
N GLY A 83 42.82 51.92 -53.96
CA GLY A 83 42.12 50.76 -54.52
C GLY A 83 42.37 49.50 -53.70
N ILE A 84 43.63 49.25 -53.33
CA ILE A 84 44.02 48.13 -52.45
C ILE A 84 43.41 48.32 -51.06
N GLY A 85 43.49 49.52 -50.48
CA GLY A 85 42.91 49.82 -49.16
C GLY A 85 41.38 49.66 -49.11
N TRP A 86 40.66 50.10 -50.14
CA TRP A 86 39.21 49.89 -50.25
C TRP A 86 38.87 48.40 -50.44
N TRP A 87 39.62 47.68 -51.28
CA TRP A 87 39.44 46.24 -51.45
C TRP A 87 39.66 45.50 -50.13
N MET A 88 40.72 45.82 -49.38
CA MET A 88 41.00 45.26 -48.05
C MET A 88 39.93 45.63 -47.03
N TYR A 89 39.44 46.86 -47.00
CA TYR A 89 38.35 47.29 -46.11
C TYR A 89 37.05 46.54 -46.41
N ARG A 90 36.69 46.39 -47.69
CA ARG A 90 35.49 45.67 -48.11
C ARG A 90 35.59 44.18 -47.79
N GLU A 91 36.76 43.60 -48.01
CA GLU A 91 37.06 42.20 -47.66
C GLU A 91 37.04 41.98 -46.14
N GLN A 92 37.56 42.93 -45.35
CA GLN A 92 37.52 42.88 -43.89
C GLN A 92 36.10 43.02 -43.34
N GLN A 93 35.28 43.91 -43.90
CA GLN A 93 33.86 44.02 -43.54
C GLN A 93 33.11 42.72 -43.86
N ARG A 94 33.32 42.12 -45.03
CA ARG A 94 32.75 40.81 -45.38
C ARG A 94 33.17 39.71 -44.41
N ARG A 95 34.44 39.68 -44.00
CA ARG A 95 34.94 38.72 -43.01
C ARG A 95 34.32 38.94 -41.64
N ASN A 96 34.16 40.19 -41.21
CA ASN A 96 33.52 40.54 -39.94
C ASN A 96 32.03 40.14 -39.94
N GLU A 97 31.29 40.44 -41.01
CA GLU A 97 29.89 40.01 -41.16
C GLU A 97 29.78 38.48 -41.22
N ALA A 98 30.65 37.80 -41.97
CA ALA A 98 30.66 36.35 -42.05
C ALA A 98 30.99 35.72 -40.68
N ALA A 99 31.92 36.28 -39.92
CA ALA A 99 32.26 35.83 -38.58
C ALA A 99 31.10 36.04 -37.60
N GLN A 100 30.38 37.17 -37.67
CA GLN A 100 29.18 37.41 -36.85
C GLN A 100 28.03 36.45 -37.21
N ARG A 101 27.79 36.19 -38.51
CA ARG A 101 26.77 35.24 -38.95
C ARG A 101 27.11 33.81 -38.55
N ALA A 102 28.37 33.39 -38.73
CA ALA A 102 28.83 32.09 -38.28
C ALA A 102 28.68 31.94 -36.77
N TYR A 103 29.03 32.97 -36.00
CA TYR A 103 28.83 33.00 -34.55
C TYR A 103 27.35 32.84 -34.16
N GLN A 104 26.45 33.61 -34.79
CA GLN A 104 25.00 33.52 -34.54
C GLN A 104 24.45 32.13 -34.89
N ASN A 105 24.87 31.55 -36.02
CA ASN A 105 24.44 30.23 -36.46
C ASN A 105 24.93 29.14 -35.52
N THR A 106 26.22 29.13 -35.14
CA THR A 106 26.77 28.14 -34.21
C THR A 106 26.12 28.23 -32.84
N TYR A 107 25.85 29.45 -32.35
CA TYR A 107 25.12 29.66 -31.11
C TYR A 107 23.70 29.12 -31.21
N ALA A 108 22.94 29.48 -32.25
CA ALA A 108 21.59 29.00 -32.47
C ALA A 108 21.54 27.47 -32.57
N GLU A 109 22.49 26.85 -33.28
CA GLU A 109 22.62 25.38 -33.38
C GLU A 109 22.89 24.73 -32.01
N ALA A 110 23.74 25.34 -31.18
CA ALA A 110 24.02 24.84 -29.83
C ALA A 110 22.77 24.90 -28.93
N VAL A 111 22.05 26.03 -28.94
CA VAL A 111 20.79 26.20 -28.20
C VAL A 111 19.72 25.22 -28.68
N GLN A 112 19.57 25.06 -29.99
CA GLN A 112 18.62 24.11 -30.57
C GLN A 112 18.96 22.65 -30.22
N ARG A 113 20.25 22.29 -30.17
CA ARG A 113 20.69 20.97 -29.73
C ARG A 113 20.31 20.69 -28.28
N VAL A 114 20.51 21.66 -27.39
CA VAL A 114 20.14 21.56 -25.98
C VAL A 114 18.62 21.48 -25.82
N ARG A 115 17.87 22.36 -26.51
CA ARG A 115 16.39 22.34 -26.52
C ARG A 115 15.85 20.97 -26.96
N LYS A 116 16.30 20.44 -28.10
CA LYS A 116 15.87 19.12 -28.60
C LYS A 116 16.21 18.00 -27.60
N ARG A 117 17.35 18.09 -26.91
CA ARG A 117 17.72 17.12 -25.87
C ARG A 117 16.77 17.20 -24.68
N LEU A 118 16.46 18.40 -24.19
CA LEU A 118 15.51 18.63 -23.10
C LEU A 118 14.10 18.19 -23.47
N GLU A 119 13.63 18.47 -24.69
CA GLU A 119 12.34 17.99 -25.20
C GLU A 119 12.26 16.46 -25.19
N ARG A 120 13.30 15.78 -25.67
CA ARG A 120 13.36 14.31 -25.66
C ARG A 120 13.31 13.75 -24.24
N LEU A 121 14.09 14.30 -23.32
CA LEU A 121 14.12 13.86 -21.91
C LEU A 121 12.78 14.14 -21.20
N THR A 122 12.15 15.27 -21.49
CA THR A 122 10.84 15.65 -20.95
C THR A 122 9.75 14.69 -21.43
N GLU A 123 9.77 14.34 -22.72
CA GLU A 123 8.84 13.37 -23.30
C GLU A 123 9.09 11.96 -22.75
N GLU A 124 10.35 11.58 -22.53
CA GLU A 124 10.69 10.32 -21.86
C GLU A 124 10.18 10.27 -20.42
N GLN A 125 10.36 11.34 -19.63
CA GLN A 125 9.77 11.46 -18.29
C GLN A 125 8.25 11.31 -18.32
N ARG A 126 7.58 12.04 -19.24
CA ARG A 126 6.12 11.95 -19.40
C ARG A 126 5.68 10.51 -19.67
N ARG A 127 6.34 9.81 -20.59
CA ARG A 127 6.05 8.40 -20.89
C ARG A 127 6.27 7.49 -19.68
N ILE A 128 7.34 7.71 -18.91
CA ILE A 128 7.61 6.93 -17.70
C ILE A 128 6.53 7.18 -16.64
N TYR A 129 6.12 8.43 -16.42
CA TYR A 129 5.02 8.74 -15.50
C TYR A 129 3.72 8.05 -15.91
N HIS A 130 3.30 8.15 -17.18
CA HIS A 130 2.08 7.47 -17.67
C HIS A 130 2.19 5.94 -17.63
N ALA A 131 3.39 5.38 -17.81
CA ALA A 131 3.60 3.94 -17.67
C ALA A 131 3.46 3.47 -16.22
N ASN A 132 4.06 4.20 -15.27
CA ASN A 132 4.04 3.84 -13.84
C ASN A 132 2.67 4.15 -13.18
N TYR A 133 1.97 5.18 -13.67
CA TYR A 133 0.66 5.64 -13.20
C TYR A 133 -0.36 5.66 -14.35
N PRO A 134 -0.86 4.47 -14.74
CA PRO A 134 -1.77 4.33 -15.87
C PRO A 134 -3.07 5.11 -15.66
N ASP A 135 -3.69 5.53 -16.77
CA ASP A 135 -5.01 6.17 -16.75
C ASP A 135 -6.14 5.13 -16.53
N PRO A 136 -7.40 5.57 -16.31
CA PRO A 136 -8.50 4.65 -16.08
C PRO A 136 -8.75 3.61 -17.17
N ARG A 137 -8.44 3.94 -18.45
CA ARG A 137 -8.60 2.98 -19.55
C ARG A 137 -7.51 1.92 -19.50
N ALA A 138 -6.27 2.34 -19.29
CA ALA A 138 -5.14 1.43 -19.15
C ALA A 138 -5.30 0.50 -17.93
N VAL A 139 -5.88 0.96 -16.83
CA VAL A 139 -6.19 0.10 -15.66
C VAL A 139 -7.20 -1.01 -16.02
N ILE A 140 -8.23 -0.71 -16.82
CA ILE A 140 -9.17 -1.75 -17.28
C ILE A 140 -8.46 -2.77 -18.18
N GLU A 141 -7.55 -2.32 -19.06
CA GLU A 141 -6.76 -3.21 -19.93
C GLU A 141 -5.92 -4.21 -19.12
N ILE A 142 -5.34 -3.78 -17.98
CA ILE A 142 -4.58 -4.68 -17.09
C ILE A 142 -5.45 -5.82 -16.55
N VAL A 143 -6.76 -5.61 -16.40
CA VAL A 143 -7.71 -6.60 -15.87
C VAL A 143 -8.43 -7.35 -17.01
N LYS A 144 -7.94 -7.31 -18.24
CA LYS A 144 -8.52 -8.11 -19.34
C LYS A 144 -8.06 -9.57 -19.30
N PRO A 145 -8.92 -10.52 -19.73
CA PRO A 145 -8.63 -11.95 -19.74
C PRO A 145 -7.30 -12.31 -20.38
N ASP A 146 -7.03 -11.74 -21.55
CA ASP A 146 -5.85 -12.01 -22.36
C ASP A 146 -4.54 -11.64 -21.64
N GLN A 147 -4.59 -10.66 -20.73
CA GLN A 147 -3.46 -10.24 -19.90
C GLN A 147 -3.22 -11.15 -18.68
N PHE A 148 -4.19 -12.01 -18.32
CA PHE A 148 -4.03 -12.97 -17.23
C PHE A 148 -3.33 -14.25 -17.69
N GLU A 149 -3.55 -14.65 -18.95
CA GLU A 149 -2.86 -15.79 -19.57
C GLU A 149 -1.45 -15.43 -20.07
N ALA A 150 -1.19 -14.13 -20.28
CA ALA A 150 0.10 -13.60 -20.69
C ALA A 150 1.14 -13.53 -19.56
N LEU A 151 1.20 -14.54 -18.67
CA LEU A 151 2.31 -14.66 -17.72
C LEU A 151 3.62 -14.90 -18.50
N PRO A 152 4.72 -14.17 -18.20
CA PRO A 152 4.96 -13.34 -17.02
C PRO A 152 4.67 -11.83 -17.16
N ASP A 153 4.10 -11.37 -18.27
CA ASP A 153 4.00 -9.94 -18.64
C ASP A 153 2.82 -9.20 -18.00
N THR A 154 2.05 -9.85 -17.11
CA THR A 154 0.90 -9.22 -16.45
C THR A 154 1.33 -8.12 -15.46
N ARG A 155 0.58 -7.02 -15.45
CA ARG A 155 0.75 -5.89 -14.52
C ARG A 155 -0.22 -5.91 -13.34
N LEU A 156 -1.04 -6.96 -13.23
CA LEU A 156 -1.97 -7.15 -12.13
C LEU A 156 -1.20 -7.39 -10.83
N TRP A 157 -1.55 -6.65 -9.78
CA TRP A 157 -0.95 -6.77 -8.45
C TRP A 157 0.57 -6.63 -8.44
N GLU A 158 1.12 -5.82 -9.35
CA GLU A 158 2.56 -5.64 -9.53
C GLU A 158 3.23 -4.95 -8.33
N ARG A 159 2.54 -4.07 -7.59
CA ARG A 159 3.17 -3.28 -6.51
C ARG A 159 3.31 -4.10 -5.22
N ARG A 160 4.46 -3.95 -4.54
CA ARG A 160 4.79 -4.63 -3.27
C ARG A 160 4.94 -3.63 -2.13
N PRO A 161 4.69 -4.03 -0.86
CA PRO A 161 4.86 -3.15 0.30
C PRO A 161 6.27 -2.54 0.45
N SER A 162 7.28 -3.12 -0.18
CA SER A 162 8.66 -2.64 -0.24
C SER A 162 8.92 -1.55 -1.28
N ASP A 163 8.00 -1.37 -2.25
CA ASP A 163 8.18 -0.39 -3.33
C ASP A 163 7.93 1.03 -2.82
N GLU A 164 8.70 2.00 -3.31
CA GLU A 164 8.58 3.41 -2.89
C GLU A 164 7.22 4.03 -3.24
N ASP A 165 6.56 3.55 -4.31
CA ASP A 165 5.27 4.02 -4.80
C ASP A 165 4.09 3.12 -4.38
N PHE A 166 4.29 2.26 -3.37
CA PHE A 166 3.22 1.48 -2.78
C PHE A 166 2.12 2.40 -2.22
N LEU A 167 0.86 2.19 -2.64
CA LEU A 167 -0.29 3.05 -2.32
C LEU A 167 -0.15 4.53 -2.77
N PHE A 168 0.64 4.81 -3.80
CA PHE A 168 0.62 6.09 -4.50
C PHE A 168 -0.48 6.06 -5.56
N LEU A 169 -1.57 6.77 -5.33
CA LEU A 169 -2.76 6.72 -6.17
C LEU A 169 -2.80 7.93 -7.11
N ARG A 170 -2.86 7.71 -8.42
CA ARG A 170 -3.08 8.77 -9.40
C ARG A 170 -4.42 9.45 -9.15
N ILE A 171 -4.43 10.76 -9.04
CA ILE A 171 -5.66 11.56 -8.86
C ILE A 171 -6.05 12.30 -10.14
N GLY A 172 -5.14 12.47 -11.08
CA GLY A 172 -5.39 13.25 -12.29
C GLY A 172 -4.13 13.63 -13.02
N ILE A 173 -4.27 14.55 -13.98
CA ILE A 173 -3.17 15.07 -14.80
C ILE A 173 -2.84 16.50 -14.37
N GLY A 174 -1.56 16.79 -14.18
CA GLY A 174 -1.08 18.12 -13.78
C GLY A 174 0.34 18.37 -14.24
N SER A 175 1.03 19.24 -13.51
CA SER A 175 2.44 19.56 -13.76
C SER A 175 3.30 19.23 -12.55
N LEU A 176 4.46 18.62 -12.78
CA LEU A 176 5.44 18.29 -11.74
C LEU A 176 6.79 18.94 -12.05
N PRO A 177 7.61 19.25 -11.03
CA PRO A 177 9.01 19.61 -11.24
C PRO A 177 9.75 18.52 -12.02
N THR A 178 10.66 18.91 -12.91
CA THR A 178 11.50 17.98 -13.66
C THR A 178 12.43 17.19 -12.74
N SER A 179 12.72 15.95 -13.09
CA SER A 179 13.72 15.13 -12.38
C SER A 179 15.17 15.44 -12.79
N LEU A 180 15.39 16.30 -13.79
CA LEU A 180 16.71 16.68 -14.28
C LEU A 180 17.36 17.73 -13.38
N GLN A 181 18.68 17.69 -13.28
CA GLN A 181 19.45 18.78 -12.67
C GLN A 181 19.91 19.74 -13.77
N LEU A 182 19.21 20.87 -13.90
CA LEU A 182 19.54 21.91 -14.88
C LEU A 182 20.59 22.86 -14.29
N LYS A 183 21.81 22.85 -14.83
CA LYS A 183 22.85 23.84 -14.47
C LYS A 183 22.80 25.01 -15.43
N THR A 184 22.39 26.16 -14.91
CA THR A 184 22.46 27.44 -15.62
C THR A 184 23.85 28.07 -15.48
N PRO A 185 24.37 28.76 -16.51
CA PRO A 185 25.64 29.47 -16.43
C PRO A 185 25.62 30.53 -15.30
N ARG A 186 26.74 30.70 -14.60
CA ARG A 186 26.87 31.66 -13.48
C ARG A 186 26.71 33.09 -13.99
N ILE A 187 25.84 33.83 -13.32
CA ILE A 187 25.52 35.22 -13.65
C ILE A 187 26.61 36.13 -13.06
N ASN A 188 27.32 36.86 -13.92
CA ASN A 188 27.97 38.10 -13.49
C ASN A 188 26.98 39.23 -13.75
N GLU A 189 26.50 39.91 -12.70
CA GLU A 189 25.47 40.97 -12.76
C GLU A 189 25.78 42.10 -13.76
N PHE A 190 27.05 42.23 -14.17
CA PHE A 190 27.54 43.26 -15.08
C PHE A 190 27.46 42.89 -16.58
N GLN A 191 26.97 41.69 -16.96
CA GLN A 191 26.91 41.24 -18.36
C GLN A 191 25.54 40.61 -18.74
N PHE A 192 24.44 41.34 -18.53
CA PHE A 192 23.12 40.95 -19.03
C PHE A 192 23.02 41.13 -20.55
N SER A 193 23.31 40.07 -21.32
CA SER A 193 23.07 40.01 -22.76
C SER A 193 21.67 39.42 -23.08
N PRO A 194 21.02 39.80 -24.20
CA PRO A 194 19.76 39.19 -24.64
C PRO A 194 19.81 37.66 -24.75
N GLN A 195 20.97 37.12 -25.10
CA GLN A 195 21.24 35.68 -25.23
C GLN A 195 21.16 34.95 -23.87
N LEU A 196 21.62 35.59 -22.79
CA LEU A 196 21.53 35.01 -21.45
C LEU A 196 20.08 34.88 -20.98
N LYS A 197 19.23 35.87 -21.32
CA LYS A 197 17.80 35.83 -21.02
C LYS A 197 17.09 34.66 -21.71
N GLU A 198 17.42 34.39 -22.97
CA GLU A 198 16.88 33.24 -23.71
C GLU A 198 17.24 31.91 -23.05
N LEU A 199 18.48 31.76 -22.56
CA LEU A 199 18.92 30.54 -21.87
C LEU A 199 18.26 30.34 -20.51
N ILE A 200 18.02 31.41 -19.75
CA ILE A 200 17.30 31.35 -18.47
C ILE A 200 15.84 30.96 -18.72
N GLN A 201 15.19 31.61 -19.70
CA GLN A 201 13.81 31.29 -20.05
C GLN A 201 13.68 29.84 -20.54
N LEU A 202 14.66 29.33 -21.30
CA LEU A 202 14.72 27.92 -21.66
C LEU A 202 14.81 27.01 -20.42
N ALA A 203 15.63 27.35 -19.42
CA ALA A 203 15.72 26.57 -18.19
C ALA A 203 14.39 26.57 -17.41
N GLU A 204 13.71 27.72 -17.32
CA GLU A 204 12.40 27.87 -16.68
C GLU A 204 11.30 27.08 -17.41
N ASP A 205 11.28 27.14 -18.75
CA ASP A 205 10.29 26.42 -19.57
C ASP A 205 10.36 24.90 -19.35
N PHE A 206 11.57 24.36 -19.15
CA PHE A 206 11.82 22.93 -18.90
C PHE A 206 11.95 22.57 -17.42
N ALA A 207 11.75 23.53 -16.49
CA ALA A 207 11.78 23.26 -15.05
C ALA A 207 10.57 22.44 -14.59
N THR A 208 9.45 22.50 -15.32
CA THR A 208 8.23 21.74 -15.03
C THR A 208 7.83 20.87 -16.21
N VAL A 209 7.49 19.62 -15.93
CA VAL A 209 6.90 18.71 -16.92
C VAL A 209 5.39 18.79 -16.82
N LYS A 210 4.75 19.19 -17.92
CA LYS A 210 3.30 19.28 -18.06
C LYS A 210 2.70 17.97 -18.56
N ASP A 211 1.41 17.78 -18.29
CA ASP A 211 0.61 16.62 -18.72
C ASP A 211 1.10 15.30 -18.12
N VAL A 212 1.43 15.32 -16.83
CA VAL A 212 1.89 14.14 -16.08
C VAL A 212 0.90 13.74 -14.99
N PRO A 213 0.73 12.44 -14.73
CA PRO A 213 0.00 11.92 -13.58
C PRO A 213 0.46 12.52 -12.26
N ILE A 214 -0.48 13.09 -11.50
CA ILE A 214 -0.26 13.49 -10.12
C ILE A 214 -0.70 12.33 -9.22
N ALA A 215 0.20 11.88 -8.35
CA ALA A 215 -0.07 10.82 -7.38
C ALA A 215 -0.29 11.39 -5.97
N LEU A 216 -1.24 10.80 -5.26
CA LEU A 216 -1.55 11.01 -3.86
C LEU A 216 -0.83 9.94 -3.02
N PRO A 217 0.20 10.32 -2.25
CA PRO A 217 0.99 9.37 -1.47
C PRO A 217 0.30 9.04 -0.14
N LEU A 218 -0.63 8.07 -0.13
CA LEU A 218 -1.38 7.71 1.09
C LEU A 218 -0.50 7.36 2.31
N PRO A 219 0.62 6.62 2.18
CA PRO A 219 1.49 6.33 3.31
C PRO A 219 2.09 7.58 3.99
N GLN A 220 2.25 8.66 3.22
CA GLN A 220 2.77 9.93 3.73
C GLN A 220 1.68 10.80 4.34
N LEU A 221 0.44 10.67 3.89
CA LEU A 221 -0.67 11.52 4.35
C LEU A 221 -1.45 10.91 5.51
N GLY A 222 -1.54 9.58 5.59
CA GLY A 222 -2.40 8.90 6.58
C GLY A 222 -3.86 8.98 6.16
N ALA A 223 -4.52 10.06 6.58
CA ALA A 223 -5.89 10.37 6.20
C ALA A 223 -5.95 11.53 5.19
N VAL A 224 -6.88 11.46 4.24
CA VAL A 224 -7.07 12.47 3.19
C VAL A 224 -8.56 12.79 3.05
N GLY A 225 -8.90 14.08 3.05
CA GLY A 225 -10.24 14.55 2.68
C GLY A 225 -10.40 14.64 1.16
N ILE A 226 -11.55 14.20 0.64
CA ILE A 226 -11.92 14.33 -0.78
C ILE A 226 -13.21 15.14 -0.83
N ALA A 227 -13.07 16.39 -1.26
CA ALA A 227 -14.13 17.38 -1.25
C ALA A 227 -14.72 17.63 -2.64
N SER A 228 -16.04 17.62 -2.73
CA SER A 228 -16.80 17.99 -3.92
C SER A 228 -18.24 18.24 -3.55
N SER A 229 -18.80 19.38 -4.00
CA SER A 229 -20.21 19.72 -3.86
C SER A 229 -21.13 18.77 -4.65
N ALA A 230 -20.61 18.16 -5.71
CA ALA A 230 -21.33 17.18 -6.51
C ALA A 230 -21.04 15.74 -6.06
N ASP A 231 -22.06 15.03 -5.54
CA ASP A 231 -21.94 13.66 -5.05
C ASP A 231 -21.44 12.69 -6.11
N LYS A 232 -22.00 12.78 -7.32
CA LYS A 232 -21.59 11.93 -8.45
C LYS A 232 -20.08 12.01 -8.73
N LYS A 233 -19.51 13.22 -8.77
CA LYS A 233 -18.07 13.41 -8.98
C LYS A 233 -17.25 12.78 -7.85
N ARG A 234 -17.69 12.98 -6.60
CA ARG A 234 -17.03 12.44 -5.41
C ARG A 234 -16.99 10.92 -5.42
N ILE A 235 -18.12 10.30 -5.74
CA ILE A 235 -18.28 8.84 -5.84
C ILE A 235 -17.45 8.26 -7.01
N GLU A 236 -17.54 8.84 -8.22
CA GLU A 236 -16.76 8.38 -9.39
C GLU A 236 -15.25 8.54 -9.20
N PHE A 237 -14.83 9.55 -8.44
CA PHE A 237 -13.43 9.73 -8.04
C PHE A 237 -13.01 8.70 -6.99
N ALA A 238 -13.86 8.40 -6.01
CA ALA A 238 -13.60 7.35 -5.02
C ALA A 238 -13.48 5.96 -5.69
N TYR A 239 -14.32 5.65 -6.69
CA TYR A 239 -14.18 4.46 -7.51
C TYR A 239 -12.81 4.39 -8.17
N TRP A 240 -12.34 5.50 -8.72
CA TRP A 240 -11.03 5.57 -9.37
C TRP A 240 -9.88 5.25 -8.41
N LEU A 241 -9.93 5.76 -7.17
CA LEU A 241 -8.96 5.40 -6.14
C LEU A 241 -9.04 3.91 -5.78
N ILE A 242 -10.24 3.36 -5.62
CA ILE A 242 -10.47 1.95 -5.28
C ILE A 242 -9.98 1.03 -6.41
N TRP A 243 -10.20 1.38 -7.68
CA TRP A 243 -9.71 0.62 -8.82
C TRP A 243 -8.19 0.48 -8.77
N GLN A 244 -7.47 1.58 -8.51
CA GLN A 244 -6.02 1.53 -8.42
C GLN A 244 -5.53 0.71 -7.23
N VAL A 245 -6.19 0.83 -6.06
CA VAL A 245 -5.89 0.00 -4.90
C VAL A 245 -6.04 -1.48 -5.23
N THR A 246 -7.17 -1.86 -5.82
CA THR A 246 -7.55 -3.26 -6.04
C THR A 246 -6.84 -3.92 -7.23
N VAL A 247 -6.42 -3.13 -8.23
CA VAL A 247 -5.71 -3.64 -9.42
C VAL A 247 -4.20 -3.69 -9.20
N HIS A 248 -3.61 -2.70 -8.53
CA HIS A 248 -2.14 -2.64 -8.38
C HIS A 248 -1.61 -3.37 -7.15
N HIS A 249 -2.46 -3.69 -6.17
CA HIS A 249 -2.05 -4.32 -4.92
C HIS A 249 -2.84 -5.61 -4.70
N ALA A 250 -2.16 -6.69 -4.31
CA ALA A 250 -2.85 -7.94 -4.02
C ALA A 250 -3.68 -7.82 -2.72
N PRO A 251 -4.76 -8.59 -2.57
CA PRO A 251 -5.54 -8.61 -1.33
C PRO A 251 -4.66 -8.85 -0.10
N GLN A 252 -3.70 -9.77 -0.18
CA GLN A 252 -2.74 -10.10 0.89
C GLN A 252 -1.85 -8.93 1.34
N ASP A 253 -1.69 -7.90 0.50
CA ASP A 253 -0.88 -6.72 0.80
C ASP A 253 -1.77 -5.54 1.27
N VAL A 254 -3.02 -5.47 0.79
CA VAL A 254 -3.96 -4.39 1.09
C VAL A 254 -5.39 -4.91 1.28
N ARG A 255 -6.00 -4.59 2.42
CA ARG A 255 -7.44 -4.74 2.68
C ARG A 255 -8.18 -3.43 2.49
N LEU A 256 -9.41 -3.51 2.01
CA LEU A 256 -10.30 -2.38 1.76
C LEU A 256 -11.51 -2.47 2.67
N ALA A 257 -11.68 -1.46 3.52
CA ALA A 257 -12.89 -1.28 4.32
C ALA A 257 -13.67 -0.07 3.80
N VAL A 258 -15.00 -0.18 3.64
CA VAL A 258 -15.82 0.93 3.11
C VAL A 258 -17.09 1.08 3.93
N PHE A 259 -17.41 2.33 4.28
CA PHE A 259 -18.58 2.70 5.07
C PHE A 259 -19.39 3.77 4.35
N TRP A 260 -20.71 3.59 4.29
CA TRP A 260 -21.60 4.48 3.55
C TRP A 260 -23.02 4.53 4.15
N ASP A 261 -23.83 5.51 3.75
CA ASP A 261 -25.23 5.59 4.16
C ASP A 261 -26.09 4.54 3.41
N HIS A 262 -27.11 4.00 4.07
CA HIS A 262 -27.95 2.96 3.46
C HIS A 262 -28.62 3.40 2.15
N ALA A 263 -28.93 4.70 1.99
CA ALA A 263 -29.49 5.26 0.77
C ALA A 263 -28.57 5.10 -0.45
N ASP A 264 -27.25 5.03 -0.24
CA ASP A 264 -26.23 4.97 -1.28
C ASP A 264 -25.77 3.54 -1.63
N ASP A 265 -26.49 2.52 -1.16
CA ASP A 265 -26.10 1.11 -1.33
C ASP A 265 -25.90 0.70 -2.80
N GLN A 266 -26.66 1.29 -3.72
CA GLN A 266 -26.51 1.04 -5.16
C GLN A 266 -25.11 1.41 -5.67
N PHE A 267 -24.48 2.45 -5.12
CA PHE A 267 -23.18 2.96 -5.54
C PHE A 267 -22.03 2.08 -5.01
N TRP A 268 -22.22 1.40 -3.88
CA TRP A 268 -21.16 0.67 -3.19
C TRP A 268 -21.32 -0.86 -3.23
N SER A 269 -22.50 -1.36 -3.64
CA SER A 269 -22.84 -2.80 -3.66
C SER A 269 -21.84 -3.69 -4.41
N TRP A 270 -21.21 -3.18 -5.48
CA TRP A 270 -20.25 -3.93 -6.29
C TRP A 270 -19.00 -4.36 -5.51
N LEU A 271 -18.64 -3.62 -4.45
CA LEU A 271 -17.48 -3.89 -3.60
C LEU A 271 -17.55 -5.25 -2.92
N ARG A 272 -18.75 -5.79 -2.67
CA ARG A 272 -18.95 -7.08 -1.98
C ARG A 272 -18.27 -8.26 -2.68
N ARG A 273 -18.03 -8.13 -3.99
CA ARG A 273 -17.36 -9.14 -4.81
C ARG A 273 -15.84 -9.05 -4.77
N LEU A 274 -15.28 -7.91 -4.34
CA LEU A 274 -13.83 -7.73 -4.33
C LEU A 274 -13.18 -8.59 -3.24
N PRO A 275 -12.08 -9.30 -3.57
CA PRO A 275 -11.35 -10.09 -2.57
C PRO A 275 -10.69 -9.21 -1.49
N HIS A 276 -10.35 -7.95 -1.80
CA HIS A 276 -9.79 -6.99 -0.85
C HIS A 276 -10.74 -6.64 0.31
N THR A 277 -12.04 -6.88 0.16
CA THR A 277 -13.05 -6.60 1.19
C THR A 277 -13.27 -7.77 2.14
N ARG A 278 -12.57 -8.89 1.95
CA ARG A 278 -12.58 -10.01 2.91
C ARG A 278 -11.87 -9.59 4.20
N PRO A 279 -12.41 -9.95 5.37
CA PRO A 279 -11.74 -9.71 6.64
C PRO A 279 -10.52 -10.64 6.78
N PHE A 280 -9.82 -10.53 7.91
CA PHE A 280 -8.55 -11.22 8.15
C PHE A 280 -8.71 -12.70 8.50
N ASP A 281 -9.85 -13.01 9.12
CA ASP A 281 -10.03 -14.16 10.00
C ASP A 281 -11.29 -14.99 9.65
N ASP A 282 -12.23 -14.42 8.90
CA ASP A 282 -13.59 -14.95 8.76
C ASP A 282 -14.28 -14.58 7.44
N ASP A 283 -14.40 -15.52 6.49
CA ASP A 283 -15.00 -15.24 5.18
C ASP A 283 -16.53 -15.00 5.18
N SER A 284 -17.23 -15.12 6.33
CA SER A 284 -18.69 -14.98 6.41
C SER A 284 -19.21 -13.56 6.20
N TYR A 285 -18.35 -12.55 6.36
CA TYR A 285 -18.72 -11.16 6.16
C TYR A 285 -17.69 -10.42 5.30
N ARG A 286 -17.94 -9.14 5.05
CA ARG A 286 -17.02 -8.23 4.36
C ARG A 286 -16.73 -7.04 5.25
N LEU A 287 -15.58 -6.40 5.06
CA LEU A 287 -15.21 -5.14 5.71
C LEU A 287 -16.02 -3.97 5.12
N LEU A 288 -17.33 -4.14 5.00
CA LEU A 288 -18.25 -3.23 4.33
C LEU A 288 -19.43 -3.05 5.26
N ALA A 289 -19.72 -1.82 5.67
CA ALA A 289 -20.84 -1.58 6.57
C ALA A 289 -21.62 -0.33 6.20
N ARG A 290 -22.92 -0.35 6.49
CA ARG A 290 -23.81 0.79 6.31
C ARG A 290 -23.97 1.49 7.65
N TYR A 291 -23.94 2.82 7.69
CA TYR A 291 -24.11 3.56 8.94
C TYR A 291 -25.50 3.35 9.57
N ASN A 292 -26.56 3.42 8.76
CA ASN A 292 -27.96 3.45 9.24
C ASN A 292 -28.79 2.23 8.78
N GLY A 293 -28.14 1.13 8.39
CA GLY A 293 -28.81 -0.05 7.83
C GLY A 293 -28.87 -1.24 8.76
N ASP A 294 -27.71 -1.64 9.29
CA ASP A 294 -27.54 -2.82 10.14
C ASP A 294 -26.53 -2.47 11.26
N PRO A 295 -27.02 -2.05 12.44
CA PRO A 295 -26.16 -1.60 13.54
C PRO A 295 -25.23 -2.71 14.05
N ASP A 296 -25.72 -3.96 14.12
CA ASP A 296 -24.94 -5.09 14.61
C ASP A 296 -23.77 -5.38 13.66
N HIS A 297 -24.04 -5.34 12.34
CA HIS A 297 -22.99 -5.53 11.35
C HIS A 297 -21.97 -4.37 11.33
N LEU A 298 -22.43 -3.12 11.48
CA LEU A 298 -21.53 -1.97 11.64
C LEU A 298 -20.61 -2.13 12.85
N GLN A 299 -21.18 -2.52 14.00
CA GLN A 299 -20.43 -2.75 15.22
C GLN A 299 -19.43 -3.91 15.05
N GLN A 300 -19.82 -4.98 14.36
CA GLN A 300 -18.93 -6.10 14.04
C GLN A 300 -17.72 -5.65 13.23
N VAL A 301 -17.92 -4.91 12.13
CA VAL A 301 -16.83 -4.45 11.27
C VAL A 301 -15.96 -3.40 11.99
N ALA A 302 -16.58 -2.48 12.74
CA ALA A 302 -15.86 -1.49 13.54
C ALA A 302 -14.99 -2.14 14.63
N ALA A 303 -15.50 -3.17 15.32
CA ALA A 303 -14.76 -3.91 16.33
C ALA A 303 -13.53 -4.62 15.73
N VAL A 304 -13.62 -5.13 14.50
CA VAL A 304 -12.48 -5.72 13.79
C VAL A 304 -11.40 -4.68 13.51
N LEU A 305 -11.78 -3.50 13.01
CA LEU A 305 -10.83 -2.40 12.77
C LEU A 305 -10.20 -1.90 14.08
N GLN A 306 -10.97 -1.86 15.17
CA GLN A 306 -10.46 -1.47 16.49
C GLN A 306 -9.44 -2.48 17.02
N ARG A 307 -9.72 -3.79 16.89
CA ARG A 307 -8.77 -4.84 17.27
C ARG A 307 -7.48 -4.75 16.46
N GLU A 308 -7.57 -4.56 15.14
CA GLU A 308 -6.40 -4.36 14.28
C GLU A 308 -5.59 -3.13 14.70
N LEU A 309 -6.25 -2.01 14.99
CA LEU A 309 -5.58 -0.79 15.45
C LEU A 309 -4.82 -1.05 16.77
N GLN A 310 -5.44 -1.76 17.73
CA GLN A 310 -4.82 -2.09 19.01
C GLN A 310 -3.62 -3.03 18.83
N GLN A 311 -3.80 -4.13 18.10
CA GLN A 311 -2.72 -5.10 17.84
C GLN A 311 -1.53 -4.45 17.15
N ARG A 312 -1.77 -3.59 16.15
CA ARG A 312 -0.70 -2.86 15.45
C ARG A 312 0.02 -1.86 16.34
N SER A 313 -0.70 -1.26 17.30
CA SER A 313 -0.10 -0.36 18.28
C SER A 313 0.80 -1.10 19.28
N GLU A 314 0.46 -2.35 19.62
CA GLU A 314 1.20 -3.15 20.59
C GLU A 314 2.39 -3.89 19.95
N TYR A 315 2.19 -4.50 18.78
CA TYR A 315 3.17 -5.40 18.15
C TYR A 315 3.85 -4.79 16.90
N GLY A 316 3.41 -3.62 16.45
CA GLY A 316 3.90 -2.99 15.23
C GLY A 316 3.39 -3.66 13.95
N LEU A 317 3.92 -3.25 12.80
CA LEU A 317 3.43 -3.63 11.48
C LEU A 317 4.24 -4.76 10.82
N GLN A 318 4.38 -5.90 11.48
CA GLN A 318 5.15 -7.01 10.90
C GLN A 318 4.21 -8.00 10.18
N HIS A 319 4.41 -8.16 8.86
CA HIS A 319 3.69 -9.12 8.00
C HIS A 319 2.16 -8.95 7.96
N GLN A 320 1.65 -7.74 8.20
CA GLN A 320 0.22 -7.42 8.09
C GLN A 320 -0.09 -6.59 6.84
N PRO A 321 -1.21 -6.87 6.15
CA PRO A 321 -1.63 -6.02 5.04
C PRO A 321 -1.98 -4.61 5.53
N ARG A 322 -1.77 -3.63 4.65
CA ARG A 322 -2.25 -2.27 4.89
C ARG A 322 -3.77 -2.24 4.81
N ILE A 323 -4.41 -1.34 5.54
CA ILE A 323 -5.87 -1.18 5.50
C ILE A 323 -6.17 0.18 4.90
N VAL A 324 -6.95 0.22 3.83
CA VAL A 324 -7.51 1.46 3.28
C VAL A 324 -8.97 1.51 3.69
N VAL A 325 -9.35 2.55 4.42
CA VAL A 325 -10.70 2.79 4.91
C VAL A 325 -11.32 3.93 4.11
N VAL A 326 -12.43 3.68 3.42
CA VAL A 326 -13.20 4.70 2.71
C VAL A 326 -14.41 5.04 3.56
N LEU A 327 -14.52 6.31 3.94
CA LEU A 327 -15.61 6.85 4.75
C LEU A 327 -16.43 7.77 3.86
N ASP A 328 -17.53 7.27 3.33
CA ASP A 328 -18.49 8.12 2.63
C ASP A 328 -19.24 8.99 3.64
N GLN A 329 -19.59 10.21 3.23
CA GLN A 329 -20.28 11.21 4.07
C GLN A 329 -19.66 11.34 5.48
N TYR A 330 -18.33 11.52 5.54
CA TYR A 330 -17.57 11.50 6.80
C TYR A 330 -18.11 12.50 7.84
N ASP A 331 -18.49 13.69 7.37
CA ASP A 331 -18.96 14.81 8.19
C ASP A 331 -20.28 14.53 8.93
N THR A 332 -21.09 13.62 8.42
CA THR A 332 -22.42 13.31 8.97
C THR A 332 -22.40 12.09 9.87
N PHE A 333 -21.66 11.04 9.52
CA PHE A 333 -21.72 9.75 10.21
C PHE A 333 -20.43 9.34 10.90
N ALA A 334 -19.30 9.47 10.20
CA ALA A 334 -18.05 8.87 10.68
C ALA A 334 -17.42 9.64 11.85
N ASN A 335 -17.66 10.95 11.96
CA ASN A 335 -17.26 11.76 13.12
C ASN A 335 -17.93 11.33 14.45
N ALA A 336 -18.96 10.49 14.40
CA ALA A 336 -19.63 9.98 15.58
C ALA A 336 -18.97 8.70 16.14
N HIS A 337 -18.05 8.08 15.39
CA HIS A 337 -17.49 6.77 15.75
C HIS A 337 -16.01 6.85 16.16
N PRO A 338 -15.65 6.56 17.43
CA PRO A 338 -14.29 6.74 17.96
C PRO A 338 -13.19 5.98 17.20
N VAL A 339 -13.54 4.84 16.58
CA VAL A 339 -12.59 4.03 15.80
C VAL A 339 -12.08 4.79 14.57
N PHE A 340 -12.92 5.59 13.90
CA PHE A 340 -12.52 6.30 12.69
C PHE A 340 -11.60 7.46 13.03
N ASP A 341 -11.90 8.20 14.08
CA ASP A 341 -11.01 9.26 14.59
C ASP A 341 -9.65 8.69 14.98
N ALA A 342 -9.63 7.54 15.68
CA ALA A 342 -8.39 6.87 16.05
C ALA A 342 -7.56 6.43 14.82
N ILE A 343 -8.22 5.98 13.75
CA ILE A 343 -7.57 5.64 12.47
C ILE A 343 -7.03 6.91 11.79
N ILE A 344 -7.78 8.01 11.79
CA ILE A 344 -7.35 9.27 11.17
C ILE A 344 -6.13 9.83 11.89
N GLU A 345 -6.11 9.80 13.22
CA GLU A 345 -5.02 10.38 14.02
C GLU A 345 -3.77 9.50 14.05
N ARG A 346 -3.92 8.18 14.22
CA ARG A 346 -2.80 7.26 14.50
C ARG A 346 -2.55 6.25 13.38
N GLY A 347 -3.48 6.09 12.45
CA GLY A 347 -3.44 5.05 11.42
C GLY A 347 -2.22 5.14 10.51
N ARG A 348 -1.69 6.35 10.24
CA ARG A 348 -0.51 6.55 9.39
C ARG A 348 0.67 5.66 9.81
N ALA A 349 1.02 5.65 11.11
CA ALA A 349 2.12 4.85 11.63
C ALA A 349 1.79 3.35 11.67
N LEU A 350 0.50 3.01 11.73
CA LEU A 350 -0.04 1.66 11.84
C LEU A 350 -0.45 1.08 10.48
N GLY A 351 -0.11 1.74 9.37
CA GLY A 351 -0.46 1.29 8.02
C GLY A 351 -1.96 1.18 7.75
N MET A 352 -2.76 2.00 8.44
CA MET A 352 -4.18 2.19 8.20
C MET A 352 -4.39 3.61 7.64
N TYR A 353 -5.02 3.71 6.48
CA TYR A 353 -5.16 4.96 5.72
C TYR A 353 -6.63 5.27 5.49
N ALA A 354 -7.04 6.53 5.65
CA ALA A 354 -8.44 6.92 5.51
C ALA A 354 -8.68 7.84 4.31
N LEU A 355 -9.69 7.53 3.51
CA LEU A 355 -10.22 8.38 2.44
C LEU A 355 -11.58 8.90 2.91
N CYS A 356 -11.64 10.17 3.32
CA CYS A 356 -12.83 10.79 3.88
C CYS A 356 -13.55 11.59 2.80
N LEU A 357 -14.71 11.12 2.33
CA LEU A 357 -15.52 11.84 1.33
C LEU A 357 -16.36 12.88 2.06
N VAL A 358 -16.21 14.15 1.66
CA VAL A 358 -16.93 15.30 2.25
C VAL A 358 -17.50 16.19 1.15
N PRO A 359 -18.61 16.93 1.40
CA PRO A 359 -19.17 17.82 0.40
C PRO A 359 -18.33 19.09 0.20
N GLU A 360 -17.59 19.52 1.23
CA GLU A 360 -16.78 20.74 1.19
C GLU A 360 -15.42 20.56 1.89
N THR A 361 -14.42 21.32 1.46
CA THR A 361 -13.05 21.23 1.99
C THR A 361 -12.95 21.55 3.48
N ARG A 362 -13.78 22.47 4.00
CA ARG A 362 -13.81 22.83 5.43
C ARG A 362 -14.27 21.71 6.36
N LEU A 363 -14.89 20.66 5.83
CA LEU A 363 -15.37 19.50 6.59
C LEU A 363 -14.33 18.37 6.63
N THR A 364 -13.17 18.56 6.01
CA THR A 364 -12.05 17.61 6.09
C THR A 364 -11.60 17.44 7.55
N PRO A 365 -11.33 16.20 8.02
CA PRO A 365 -10.80 15.98 9.36
C PRO A 365 -9.55 16.80 9.64
N SER A 366 -9.46 17.41 10.83
CA SER A 366 -8.32 18.27 11.20
C SER A 366 -6.98 17.53 11.28
N ALA A 367 -7.01 16.24 11.60
CA ALA A 367 -5.84 15.37 11.65
C ALA A 367 -5.46 14.77 10.28
N ALA A 368 -6.20 15.08 9.21
CA ALA A 368 -5.85 14.63 7.86
C ALA A 368 -4.53 15.27 7.38
N GLY A 369 -3.69 14.46 6.72
CA GLY A 369 -2.43 14.94 6.14
C GLY A 369 -2.61 15.79 4.89
N GLY A 370 -3.82 15.87 4.33
CA GLY A 370 -4.12 16.70 3.18
C GLY A 370 -5.57 16.58 2.73
N TYR A 371 -5.93 17.34 1.69
CA TYR A 371 -7.23 17.26 1.05
C TYR A 371 -7.14 17.43 -0.47
N VAL A 372 -8.12 16.88 -1.16
CA VAL A 372 -8.34 16.98 -2.59
C VAL A 372 -9.64 17.75 -2.81
N ASP A 373 -9.58 18.89 -3.48
CA ASP A 373 -10.72 19.69 -3.91
C ASP A 373 -11.00 19.40 -5.39
N LEU A 374 -12.02 18.60 -5.67
CA LEU A 374 -12.35 18.16 -7.03
C LEU A 374 -13.05 19.25 -7.85
N ASP A 375 -13.70 20.21 -7.20
CA ASP A 375 -14.38 21.31 -7.88
C ASP A 375 -13.36 22.34 -8.39
N ARG A 376 -12.27 22.56 -7.64
CA ARG A 376 -11.17 23.45 -8.05
C ARG A 376 -9.99 22.71 -8.73
N GLY A 377 -9.99 21.38 -8.74
CA GLY A 377 -8.88 20.59 -9.28
C GLY A 377 -7.58 20.84 -8.51
N ARG A 378 -7.63 20.76 -7.18
CA ARG A 378 -6.51 21.15 -6.31
C ARG A 378 -6.22 20.11 -5.24
N LEU A 379 -4.96 19.71 -5.16
CA LEU A 379 -4.41 18.89 -4.08
C LEU A 379 -3.67 19.81 -3.11
N ALA A 380 -4.01 19.73 -1.82
CA ALA A 380 -3.30 20.43 -0.76
C ALA A 380 -2.77 19.42 0.26
N ILE A 381 -1.46 19.47 0.52
CA ILE A 381 -0.78 18.60 1.49
C ILE A 381 -0.37 19.45 2.69
N ALA A 382 -0.66 18.97 3.91
CA ALA A 382 -0.29 19.62 5.16
C ALA A 382 1.15 19.26 5.59
N GLY A 383 1.77 20.13 6.38
CA GLY A 383 3.11 19.92 6.97
C GLY A 383 4.20 20.82 6.38
N LYS A 384 5.45 20.65 6.86
CA LYS A 384 6.60 21.50 6.51
C LYS A 384 7.01 21.41 5.03
N GLU A 385 6.80 20.25 4.42
CA GLU A 385 6.99 20.02 2.98
C GLU A 385 5.65 20.06 2.22
N GLY A 386 4.61 20.58 2.87
CA GLY A 386 3.29 20.75 2.30
C GLY A 386 3.27 21.75 1.14
N GLY A 387 2.21 21.70 0.35
CA GLY A 387 2.04 22.58 -0.80
C GLY A 387 0.73 22.33 -1.52
N GLU A 388 0.37 23.28 -2.39
CA GLU A 388 -0.79 23.17 -3.27
C GLU A 388 -0.35 22.81 -4.69
N ARG A 389 -1.10 21.93 -5.34
CA ARG A 389 -0.89 21.54 -6.73
C ARG A 389 -2.21 21.55 -7.48
N GLN A 390 -2.19 22.15 -8.67
CA GLN A 390 -3.33 22.09 -9.58
C GLN A 390 -3.26 20.84 -10.45
N PHE A 391 -4.41 20.24 -10.70
CA PHE A 391 -4.57 19.06 -11.53
C PHE A 391 -5.99 18.98 -12.12
N THR A 392 -6.13 18.22 -13.20
CA THR A 392 -7.42 17.84 -13.78
C THR A 392 -7.78 16.44 -13.28
N PRO A 393 -8.88 16.25 -12.51
CA PRO A 393 -9.20 14.96 -11.91
C PRO A 393 -9.53 13.87 -12.94
N ASP A 394 -9.08 12.65 -12.62
CA ASP A 394 -9.51 11.42 -13.30
C ASP A 394 -10.71 10.81 -12.57
N TYR A 395 -11.62 10.19 -13.33
CA TYR A 395 -12.83 9.56 -12.81
C TYR A 395 -12.98 8.14 -13.37
N ALA A 396 -13.58 7.24 -12.60
CA ALA A 396 -13.92 5.90 -13.06
C ALA A 396 -15.43 5.77 -13.29
N ALA A 397 -15.79 5.14 -14.42
CA ALA A 397 -17.19 4.95 -14.78
C ALA A 397 -17.86 3.87 -13.92
N SER A 398 -19.03 4.18 -13.36
CA SER A 398 -19.82 3.26 -12.53
C SER A 398 -20.11 1.92 -13.23
N GLN A 399 -20.42 1.94 -14.53
CA GLN A 399 -20.78 0.74 -15.31
C GLN A 399 -19.69 -0.34 -15.33
N ALA A 400 -18.41 0.07 -15.30
CA ALA A 400 -17.28 -0.85 -15.36
C ALA A 400 -16.90 -1.45 -14.00
N CYS A 401 -17.42 -0.91 -12.88
CA CYS A 401 -17.08 -1.36 -11.54
C CYS A 401 -17.53 -2.81 -11.28
N GLY A 402 -18.73 -3.17 -11.73
CA GLY A 402 -19.26 -4.53 -11.57
C GLY A 402 -18.49 -5.59 -12.36
N ASP A 403 -17.96 -5.23 -13.53
CA ASP A 403 -17.14 -6.11 -14.36
C ASP A 403 -15.76 -6.30 -13.77
N LEU A 404 -15.12 -5.21 -13.34
CA LEU A 404 -13.86 -5.24 -12.61
C LEU A 404 -13.95 -6.17 -11.39
N ALA A 405 -14.98 -5.99 -10.56
CA ALA A 405 -15.14 -6.73 -9.32
C ALA A 405 -15.32 -8.23 -9.54
N ARG A 406 -16.11 -8.63 -10.55
CA ARG A 406 -16.32 -10.04 -10.91
C ARG A 406 -15.02 -10.71 -11.33
N LYS A 407 -14.18 -10.03 -12.11
CA LYS A 407 -12.90 -10.58 -12.58
C LYS A 407 -11.88 -10.70 -11.46
N LEU A 408 -11.80 -9.71 -10.58
CA LEU A 408 -10.90 -9.78 -9.43
C LEU A 408 -11.35 -10.85 -8.42
N ALA A 409 -12.65 -11.07 -8.26
CA ALA A 409 -13.19 -12.11 -7.37
C ALA A 409 -12.65 -13.50 -7.70
N SER A 410 -12.71 -13.92 -8.97
CA SER A 410 -12.26 -15.24 -9.40
C SER A 410 -10.76 -15.48 -9.15
N LEU A 411 -9.95 -14.43 -9.26
CA LEU A 411 -8.50 -14.51 -9.03
C LEU A 411 -8.14 -14.50 -7.53
N GLY A 412 -8.90 -13.75 -6.73
CA GLY A 412 -8.73 -13.76 -5.28
C GLY A 412 -8.93 -15.16 -4.68
N ASP A 413 -9.90 -15.92 -5.21
CA ASP A 413 -10.13 -17.31 -4.81
C ASP A 413 -8.97 -18.22 -5.20
N GLN A 414 -8.40 -18.05 -6.39
CA GLN A 414 -7.23 -18.82 -6.84
C GLN A 414 -5.97 -18.53 -6.01
N MET A 415 -5.79 -17.27 -5.58
CA MET A 415 -4.67 -16.88 -4.72
C MET A 415 -4.77 -17.48 -3.31
N ALA A 416 -5.96 -17.46 -2.70
CA ALA A 416 -6.18 -18.00 -1.35
C ALA A 416 -5.81 -19.49 -1.25
N VAL A 417 -6.04 -20.26 -2.31
CA VAL A 417 -5.67 -21.69 -2.39
C VAL A 417 -4.16 -21.90 -2.54
N SER A 418 -3.44 -20.91 -3.12
CA SER A 418 -2.04 -21.05 -3.53
C SER A 418 -1.01 -20.64 -2.48
N SER A 419 -1.38 -19.78 -1.53
CA SER A 419 -0.39 -19.11 -0.67
C SER A 419 0.25 -20.04 0.34
N GLY A 420 -0.32 -21.22 0.64
CA GLY A 420 0.23 -22.14 1.64
C GLY A 420 0.37 -21.51 3.03
N GLU A 421 -0.16 -20.29 3.22
CA GLU A 421 -0.06 -19.51 4.44
C GLU A 421 -0.98 -20.15 5.48
N LEU A 422 -0.44 -20.31 6.69
CA LEU A 422 -1.26 -20.68 7.84
C LEU A 422 -2.37 -19.63 8.00
N PRO A 423 -3.64 -20.03 7.97
CA PRO A 423 -4.73 -19.10 8.20
C PRO A 423 -4.59 -18.47 9.59
N ARG A 424 -4.82 -17.16 9.69
CA ARG A 424 -4.69 -16.42 10.96
C ARG A 424 -5.64 -16.91 12.04
N SER A 425 -6.81 -17.38 11.61
CA SER A 425 -7.78 -18.07 12.44
C SER A 425 -8.56 -19.06 11.60
N VAL A 426 -9.11 -20.07 12.26
CA VAL A 426 -9.97 -21.08 11.65
C VAL A 426 -11.23 -21.17 12.48
N ARG A 427 -12.40 -21.18 11.84
CA ARG A 427 -13.67 -21.34 12.55
C ARG A 427 -13.72 -22.73 13.19
N PHE A 428 -14.18 -22.80 14.43
CA PHE A 428 -14.26 -24.07 15.16
C PHE A 428 -15.10 -25.14 14.43
N SER A 429 -16.22 -24.74 13.82
CA SER A 429 -17.07 -25.62 13.02
C SER A 429 -16.39 -26.16 11.76
N GLU A 430 -15.50 -25.37 11.14
CA GLU A 430 -14.71 -25.77 9.98
C GLU A 430 -13.56 -26.68 10.42
N LEU A 431 -12.88 -26.33 11.52
CA LEU A 431 -11.80 -27.12 12.12
C LEU A 431 -12.24 -28.55 12.39
N LEU A 432 -13.41 -28.73 13.01
CA LEU A 432 -13.97 -30.05 13.33
C LEU A 432 -14.91 -30.62 12.24
N ARG A 433 -15.12 -29.89 11.14
CA ARG A 433 -15.95 -30.30 9.99
C ARG A 433 -17.40 -30.63 10.38
N LEU A 434 -18.01 -29.79 11.22
CA LEU A 434 -19.36 -30.00 11.79
C LEU A 434 -20.51 -29.64 10.83
N GLY A 435 -20.22 -29.02 9.69
CA GLY A 435 -21.27 -28.55 8.77
C GLY A 435 -22.07 -27.37 9.32
N ASP A 436 -23.37 -27.31 9.01
CA ASP A 436 -24.27 -26.27 9.53
C ASP A 436 -24.64 -26.56 10.99
N LEU A 437 -24.24 -25.64 11.88
CA LEU A 437 -24.49 -25.72 13.32
C LEU A 437 -25.99 -25.71 13.68
N LYS A 438 -26.87 -25.17 12.81
CA LYS A 438 -28.33 -25.18 13.07
C LYS A 438 -28.95 -26.57 12.96
N THR A 439 -28.32 -27.44 12.19
CA THR A 439 -28.75 -28.83 11.98
C THR A 439 -27.79 -29.83 12.63
N PHE A 440 -26.86 -29.33 13.45
CA PHE A 440 -25.85 -30.16 14.08
C PHE A 440 -26.50 -31.10 15.10
N ASP A 441 -26.23 -32.39 14.92
CA ASP A 441 -26.65 -33.46 15.82
C ASP A 441 -25.43 -33.97 16.62
N PRO A 442 -25.36 -33.68 17.93
CA PRO A 442 -24.28 -34.15 18.80
C PRO A 442 -24.19 -35.68 18.86
N ASP A 443 -25.32 -36.38 18.89
CA ASP A 443 -25.36 -37.85 19.04
C ASP A 443 -24.74 -38.54 17.82
N ALA A 444 -24.96 -37.98 16.62
CA ALA A 444 -24.36 -38.45 15.38
C ALA A 444 -22.85 -38.15 15.27
N THR A 445 -22.35 -37.21 16.08
CA THR A 445 -20.96 -36.72 16.01
C THR A 445 -20.08 -37.34 17.10
N TRP A 446 -20.65 -37.75 18.23
CA TRP A 446 -19.91 -38.41 19.28
C TRP A 446 -19.25 -39.69 18.77
N GLN A 447 -17.93 -39.73 18.88
CA GLN A 447 -17.12 -40.85 18.45
C GLN A 447 -16.55 -41.49 19.69
N ASP A 448 -17.16 -42.55 20.20
CA ASP A 448 -16.52 -43.25 21.33
C ASP A 448 -15.28 -44.02 20.84
N PRO A 449 -14.18 -44.07 21.62
CA PRO A 449 -13.01 -44.84 21.23
C PRO A 449 -13.38 -46.30 20.96
N THR A 450 -13.21 -46.73 19.72
CA THR A 450 -13.52 -48.10 19.28
C THR A 450 -12.58 -49.12 19.91
N GLU A 451 -11.35 -48.71 20.20
CA GLU A 451 -10.36 -49.51 20.90
C GLU A 451 -10.48 -49.32 22.43
N PRO A 452 -10.71 -50.38 23.21
CA PRO A 452 -10.83 -50.29 24.68
C PRO A 452 -9.60 -49.73 25.40
N ASN A 453 -8.44 -49.79 24.74
CA ASN A 453 -7.16 -49.38 25.29
C ASN A 453 -6.94 -47.88 25.17
N LYS A 454 -7.64 -47.23 24.22
CA LYS A 454 -7.60 -45.79 24.04
C LYS A 454 -8.63 -45.17 24.97
N SER A 455 -8.14 -44.30 25.84
CA SER A 455 -9.00 -43.55 26.75
C SER A 455 -9.60 -42.33 26.07
N TRP A 456 -8.89 -41.75 25.11
CA TRP A 456 -9.24 -40.51 24.46
C TRP A 456 -9.21 -40.67 22.94
N ASN A 457 -10.07 -39.97 22.23
CA ASN A 457 -9.84 -39.67 20.82
C ASN A 457 -8.90 -38.48 20.73
N LYS A 458 -8.04 -38.48 19.70
CA LYS A 458 -7.30 -37.28 19.33
C LYS A 458 -8.29 -36.19 18.93
N VAL A 459 -8.01 -34.97 19.37
CA VAL A 459 -8.85 -33.79 19.09
C VAL A 459 -8.08 -32.78 18.27
N GLU A 460 -8.75 -32.17 17.31
CA GLU A 460 -8.19 -31.11 16.46
C GLU A 460 -8.29 -29.79 17.22
N VAL A 461 -7.16 -29.08 17.34
CA VAL A 461 -7.06 -27.82 18.09
C VAL A 461 -6.57 -26.64 17.25
N GLY A 462 -6.20 -26.89 16.00
CA GLY A 462 -5.75 -25.87 15.07
C GLY A 462 -5.27 -26.49 13.76
N LEU A 463 -4.54 -25.69 12.97
CA LEU A 463 -3.90 -26.13 11.73
C LEU A 463 -2.39 -25.86 11.79
N ASP A 464 -1.60 -26.80 11.30
CA ASP A 464 -0.14 -26.75 11.07
C ASP A 464 0.18 -26.49 9.57
N GLY A 465 -0.86 -26.29 8.75
CA GLY A 465 -0.80 -25.91 7.33
C GLY A 465 -2.22 -25.83 6.73
N PRO A 466 -2.39 -25.41 5.46
CA PRO A 466 -3.72 -25.20 4.84
C PRO A 466 -4.71 -26.34 5.00
N ASP A 467 -4.22 -27.59 5.00
CA ASP A 467 -5.02 -28.81 5.18
C ASP A 467 -4.39 -29.78 6.20
N SER A 468 -3.51 -29.28 7.08
CA SER A 468 -2.82 -30.11 8.07
C SER A 468 -3.36 -29.83 9.48
N PRO A 469 -4.34 -30.60 9.98
CA PRO A 469 -4.86 -30.39 11.32
C PRO A 469 -3.81 -30.69 12.39
N LEU A 470 -3.71 -29.78 13.36
CA LEU A 470 -2.94 -29.96 14.58
C LEU A 470 -3.79 -30.71 15.60
N PHE A 471 -3.30 -31.86 16.06
CA PHE A 471 -4.01 -32.72 17.00
C PHE A 471 -3.36 -32.72 18.39
N ILE A 472 -4.20 -32.91 19.41
CA ILE A 472 -3.76 -33.31 20.76
C ILE A 472 -4.32 -34.70 21.08
N ASP A 473 -3.46 -35.61 21.52
CA ASP A 473 -3.81 -36.95 21.94
C ASP A 473 -3.39 -37.20 23.40
N LEU A 474 -4.38 -37.30 24.29
CA LEU A 474 -4.21 -37.46 25.73
C LEU A 474 -3.97 -38.92 26.17
N ASN A 475 -3.78 -39.86 25.24
CA ASN A 475 -3.43 -41.23 25.61
C ASN A 475 -1.97 -41.30 26.15
N GLU A 476 -1.76 -42.17 27.14
CA GLU A 476 -0.44 -42.41 27.72
C GLU A 476 0.59 -42.81 26.65
N GLY A 477 1.78 -42.18 26.70
CA GLY A 477 2.87 -42.46 25.77
C GLY A 477 2.82 -41.71 24.44
N ILE A 478 1.80 -40.86 24.20
CA ILE A 478 1.72 -39.97 23.03
C ILE A 478 2.05 -38.53 23.45
N HIS A 479 1.06 -37.71 23.81
CA HIS A 479 1.32 -36.39 24.41
C HIS A 479 1.21 -36.42 25.94
N GLY A 480 0.63 -37.47 26.52
CA GLY A 480 0.46 -37.64 27.96
C GLY A 480 -0.92 -37.23 28.47
N VAL A 481 -1.21 -37.60 29.72
CA VAL A 481 -2.54 -37.44 30.35
C VAL A 481 -2.73 -36.12 31.10
N HIS A 482 -1.66 -35.33 31.24
CA HIS A 482 -1.64 -34.02 31.87
C HIS A 482 -0.84 -33.05 30.99
N GLY A 483 -1.20 -31.77 31.00
CA GLY A 483 -0.54 -30.74 30.20
C GLY A 483 -0.57 -29.38 30.88
N ILE A 484 0.30 -28.48 30.42
CA ILE A 484 0.35 -27.08 30.83
C ILE A 484 0.26 -26.20 29.58
N ILE A 485 -0.55 -25.14 29.64
CA ILE A 485 -0.66 -24.13 28.58
C ILE A 485 -0.07 -22.84 29.14
N ALA A 486 0.94 -22.30 28.46
CA ALA A 486 1.63 -21.09 28.87
C ALA A 486 1.61 -20.06 27.73
N GLY A 487 1.42 -18.80 28.09
CA GLY A 487 1.38 -17.67 27.16
C GLY A 487 1.21 -16.36 27.91
N THR A 488 1.67 -15.25 27.32
CA THR A 488 1.47 -13.91 27.88
C THR A 488 0.02 -13.47 27.74
N THR A 489 -0.42 -12.47 28.50
CA THR A 489 -1.74 -11.86 28.31
C THR A 489 -1.96 -11.46 26.84
N GLY A 490 -3.13 -11.78 26.29
CA GLY A 490 -3.45 -11.53 24.89
C GLY A 490 -2.96 -12.59 23.89
N SER A 491 -2.18 -13.60 24.31
CA SER A 491 -1.69 -14.66 23.41
C SER A 491 -2.74 -15.71 23.01
N GLY A 492 -3.98 -15.59 23.51
CA GLY A 492 -5.05 -16.54 23.23
C GLY A 492 -5.08 -17.80 24.12
N LYS A 493 -4.38 -17.82 25.27
CA LYS A 493 -4.38 -18.97 26.22
C LYS A 493 -5.81 -19.47 26.55
N SER A 494 -6.67 -18.57 27.00
CA SER A 494 -8.04 -18.89 27.42
C SER A 494 -8.91 -19.35 26.24
N GLU A 495 -8.74 -18.71 25.07
CA GLU A 495 -9.43 -19.11 23.83
C GLU A 495 -9.02 -20.51 23.36
N PHE A 496 -7.72 -20.82 23.43
CA PHE A 496 -7.18 -22.14 23.12
C PHE A 496 -7.71 -23.20 24.09
N LEU A 497 -7.73 -22.89 25.39
CA LEU A 497 -8.26 -23.81 26.40
C LEU A 497 -9.75 -24.09 26.17
N LEU A 498 -10.55 -23.07 25.86
CA LEU A 498 -11.96 -23.23 25.49
C LEU A 498 -12.13 -24.08 24.23
N THR A 499 -11.36 -23.77 23.18
CA THR A 499 -11.33 -24.53 21.92
C THR A 499 -11.02 -26.01 22.16
N PHE A 500 -10.02 -26.30 22.98
CA PHE A 500 -9.61 -27.65 23.30
C PHE A 500 -10.69 -28.42 24.09
N LEU A 501 -11.30 -27.80 25.09
CA LEU A 501 -12.38 -28.41 25.89
C LEU A 501 -13.64 -28.66 25.05
N MET A 502 -14.02 -27.71 24.19
CA MET A 502 -15.12 -27.90 23.25
C MET A 502 -14.82 -29.03 22.26
N ALA A 503 -13.59 -29.10 21.71
CA ALA A 503 -13.21 -30.18 20.80
C ALA A 503 -13.30 -31.56 21.48
N LEU A 504 -12.94 -31.64 22.76
CA LEU A 504 -13.14 -32.85 23.57
C LEU A 504 -14.63 -33.19 23.73
N ALA A 505 -15.48 -32.22 24.05
CA ALA A 505 -16.93 -32.42 24.21
C ALA A 505 -17.65 -32.81 22.90
N VAL A 506 -17.17 -32.32 21.76
CA VAL A 506 -17.69 -32.72 20.43
C VAL A 506 -17.29 -34.15 20.09
N ARG A 507 -16.08 -34.57 20.46
CA ARG A 507 -15.54 -35.90 20.11
C ARG A 507 -15.91 -37.01 21.10
N HIS A 508 -16.48 -36.68 22.26
CA HIS A 508 -16.81 -37.67 23.29
C HIS A 508 -18.22 -37.43 23.84
N SER A 509 -18.98 -38.49 24.06
CA SER A 509 -20.27 -38.38 24.75
C SER A 509 -20.10 -38.02 26.24
N PRO A 510 -21.13 -37.47 26.91
CA PRO A 510 -21.12 -37.22 28.36
C PRO A 510 -20.91 -38.50 29.19
N ASP A 511 -21.30 -39.65 28.67
CA ASP A 511 -21.02 -40.96 29.29
C ASP A 511 -19.52 -41.31 29.28
N ARG A 512 -18.73 -40.61 28.46
CA ARG A 512 -17.31 -40.84 28.25
C ARG A 512 -16.41 -39.72 28.76
N LEU A 513 -16.94 -38.51 28.90
CA LEU A 513 -16.19 -37.35 29.32
C LEU A 513 -17.01 -36.48 30.28
N ASN A 514 -16.43 -36.23 31.45
CA ASN A 514 -16.85 -35.19 32.36
C ASN A 514 -15.79 -34.09 32.44
N LEU A 515 -16.24 -32.84 32.49
CA LEU A 515 -15.42 -31.65 32.68
C LEU A 515 -15.59 -31.11 34.10
N LEU A 516 -14.47 -30.80 34.75
CA LEU A 516 -14.41 -30.01 35.98
C LEU A 516 -13.63 -28.74 35.68
N LEU A 517 -14.31 -27.60 35.76
CA LEU A 517 -13.79 -26.30 35.32
C LEU A 517 -13.43 -25.47 36.55
N ILE A 518 -12.22 -24.95 36.61
CA ILE A 518 -11.69 -24.21 37.77
C ILE A 518 -11.13 -22.86 37.31
N ASP A 519 -11.72 -21.77 37.80
CA ASP A 519 -11.35 -20.39 37.48
C ASP A 519 -11.06 -19.60 38.77
N PHE A 520 -9.78 -19.28 39.00
CA PHE A 520 -9.34 -18.67 40.26
C PHE A 520 -9.73 -17.20 40.43
N LYS A 521 -9.94 -16.45 39.35
CA LYS A 521 -10.13 -15.00 39.40
C LYS A 521 -11.56 -14.55 39.11
N GLY A 522 -12.49 -15.50 39.04
CA GLY A 522 -13.87 -15.21 38.63
C GLY A 522 -13.94 -14.77 37.16
N GLY A 523 -13.00 -15.25 36.33
CA GLY A 523 -13.02 -15.06 34.89
C GLY A 523 -14.31 -15.56 34.25
N ALA A 524 -14.52 -15.11 33.01
CA ALA A 524 -15.65 -15.57 32.20
C ALA A 524 -15.27 -16.75 31.30
N THR A 525 -14.01 -17.21 31.33
CA THR A 525 -13.43 -18.14 30.34
C THR A 525 -14.32 -19.37 30.12
N PHE A 526 -14.81 -19.97 31.20
CA PHE A 526 -15.59 -21.21 31.13
C PHE A 526 -17.11 -21.03 31.16
N LYS A 527 -17.61 -19.80 31.29
CA LYS A 527 -19.06 -19.56 31.44
C LYS A 527 -19.86 -20.10 30.26
N ASP A 528 -19.30 -20.00 29.05
CA ASP A 528 -19.96 -20.41 27.82
C ASP A 528 -20.09 -21.93 27.68
N ILE A 529 -19.26 -22.71 28.39
CA ILE A 529 -19.29 -24.18 28.39
C ILE A 529 -19.79 -24.78 29.71
N ALA A 530 -20.15 -23.95 30.68
CA ALA A 530 -20.64 -24.40 31.99
C ALA A 530 -21.96 -25.18 31.87
N GLY A 531 -22.78 -24.89 30.86
CA GLY A 531 -24.05 -25.54 30.59
C GLY A 531 -23.97 -26.83 29.75
N LEU A 532 -22.78 -27.28 29.35
CA LEU A 532 -22.64 -28.51 28.57
C LEU A 532 -23.05 -29.74 29.40
N PRO A 533 -23.63 -30.79 28.79
CA PRO A 533 -23.97 -32.02 29.49
C PRO A 533 -22.74 -32.75 30.07
N HIS A 534 -21.56 -32.46 29.52
CA HIS A 534 -20.27 -32.95 30.01
C HIS A 534 -19.81 -32.26 31.30
N THR A 535 -20.30 -31.06 31.61
CA THR A 535 -19.79 -30.26 32.73
C THR A 535 -20.34 -30.78 34.05
N ALA A 536 -19.49 -31.44 34.83
CA ALA A 536 -19.83 -31.96 36.15
C ALA A 536 -19.88 -30.85 37.22
N GLY A 537 -19.11 -29.77 37.02
CA GLY A 537 -19.11 -28.61 37.89
C GLY A 537 -18.15 -27.53 37.42
N MET A 538 -18.45 -26.29 37.82
CA MET A 538 -17.58 -25.14 37.66
C MET A 538 -17.32 -24.54 39.04
N VAL A 539 -16.05 -24.28 39.34
CA VAL A 539 -15.60 -23.67 40.58
C VAL A 539 -14.97 -22.33 40.22
N THR A 540 -15.55 -21.25 40.73
CA THR A 540 -15.12 -19.87 40.45
C THR A 540 -14.80 -19.14 41.73
N ASP A 541 -13.96 -18.10 41.65
CA ASP A 541 -13.70 -17.16 42.76
C ASP A 541 -13.23 -17.89 44.03
N LEU A 542 -12.25 -18.78 43.82
CA LEU A 542 -11.80 -19.72 44.83
C LEU A 542 -11.14 -19.02 46.02
N SER A 543 -11.92 -18.78 47.06
CA SER A 543 -11.40 -18.41 48.37
C SER A 543 -10.70 -19.59 49.04
N GLY A 544 -9.91 -19.31 50.08
CA GLY A 544 -9.19 -20.29 50.92
C GLY A 544 -9.95 -21.60 51.19
N ASN A 545 -11.22 -21.47 51.61
CA ASN A 545 -12.08 -22.59 52.03
C ASN A 545 -12.74 -23.33 50.86
N GLU A 546 -12.92 -22.70 49.70
CA GLU A 546 -13.56 -23.32 48.55
C GLU A 546 -12.58 -24.22 47.79
N ALA A 547 -11.30 -23.86 47.77
CA ALA A 547 -10.25 -24.68 47.16
C ALA A 547 -10.08 -25.99 47.94
N GLU A 548 -10.12 -25.93 49.28
CA GLU A 548 -10.09 -27.12 50.14
C GLU A 548 -11.31 -28.02 49.91
N ARG A 549 -12.52 -27.45 49.77
CA ARG A 549 -13.73 -28.22 49.42
C ARG A 549 -13.63 -28.89 48.05
N ALA A 550 -13.10 -28.18 47.06
CA ALA A 550 -12.88 -28.75 45.73
C ALA A 550 -11.92 -29.94 45.78
N LEU A 551 -10.85 -29.85 46.60
CA LEU A 551 -9.92 -30.96 46.81
C LEU A 551 -10.53 -32.15 47.52
N ILE A 552 -11.35 -31.92 48.56
CA ILE A 552 -12.09 -32.99 49.24
C ILE A 552 -13.05 -33.68 48.25
N ALA A 553 -13.73 -32.91 47.40
CA ALA A 553 -14.61 -33.46 46.37
C ALA A 553 -13.84 -34.29 45.33
N MET A 554 -12.68 -33.81 44.87
CA MET A 554 -11.80 -34.56 43.95
C MET A 554 -11.30 -35.87 44.57
N ASN A 555 -10.85 -35.85 45.83
CA ASN A 555 -10.43 -37.06 46.54
C ASN A 555 -11.59 -38.05 46.72
N SER A 556 -12.77 -37.56 47.03
CA SER A 556 -13.98 -38.39 47.14
C SER A 556 -14.35 -39.04 45.80
N GLU A 557 -14.18 -38.34 44.68
CA GLU A 557 -14.39 -38.88 43.33
C GLU A 557 -13.34 -39.94 42.96
N LEU A 558 -12.07 -39.74 43.35
CA LEU A 558 -11.02 -40.74 43.19
C LEU A 558 -11.35 -42.03 43.95
N ASP A 559 -11.79 -41.92 45.20
CA ASP A 559 -12.15 -43.09 46.01
C ASP A 559 -13.40 -43.79 45.47
N ARG A 560 -14.40 -43.04 45.00
CA ARG A 560 -15.57 -43.60 44.30
C ARG A 560 -15.16 -44.41 43.07
N ARG A 561 -14.24 -43.88 42.26
CA ARG A 561 -13.72 -44.57 41.07
C ARG A 561 -12.94 -45.84 41.43
N LYS A 562 -12.05 -45.78 42.43
CA LYS A 562 -11.32 -46.96 42.93
C LYS A 562 -12.27 -48.05 43.38
N ARG A 563 -13.31 -47.69 44.15
CA ARG A 563 -14.32 -48.64 44.62
C ARG A 563 -15.07 -49.31 43.46
N ARG A 564 -15.52 -48.55 42.47
CA ARG A 564 -16.19 -49.11 41.26
C ARG A 564 -15.29 -50.06 40.47
N LEU A 565 -14.00 -49.73 40.33
CA LEU A 565 -13.05 -50.61 39.66
C LEU A 565 -12.83 -51.91 40.45
N GLN A 566 -12.70 -51.82 41.78
CA GLN A 566 -12.58 -52.97 42.67
C GLN A 566 -13.81 -53.88 42.64
N GLU A 567 -15.02 -53.31 42.72
CA GLU A 567 -16.30 -54.04 42.63
C GLU A 567 -16.43 -54.80 41.30
N ALA A 568 -15.90 -54.23 40.22
CA ALA A 568 -15.86 -54.87 38.89
C ALA A 568 -14.63 -55.78 38.67
N GLY A 569 -13.74 -55.93 39.66
CA GLY A 569 -12.54 -56.76 39.56
C GLY A 569 -11.52 -56.28 38.53
N CYS A 570 -11.49 -54.98 38.23
CA CYS A 570 -10.62 -54.38 37.21
C CYS A 570 -9.48 -53.58 37.88
N ALA A 571 -8.25 -53.71 37.38
CA ALA A 571 -7.10 -52.97 37.92
C ALA A 571 -7.03 -51.52 37.43
N ASN A 572 -7.64 -51.23 36.27
CA ASN A 572 -7.60 -49.91 35.64
C ASN A 572 -8.85 -49.68 34.77
N ILE A 573 -9.01 -48.44 34.31
CA ILE A 573 -10.14 -48.02 33.48
C ILE A 573 -10.20 -48.74 32.13
N ARG A 574 -9.05 -49.16 31.57
CA ARG A 574 -9.01 -49.88 30.28
C ARG A 574 -9.63 -51.26 30.42
N GLU A 575 -9.29 -51.98 31.48
CA GLU A 575 -9.91 -53.27 31.81
C GLU A 575 -11.40 -53.15 32.07
N TYR A 576 -11.82 -52.12 32.82
CA TYR A 576 -13.24 -51.85 33.06
C TYR A 576 -14.01 -51.62 31.76
N ARG A 577 -13.43 -50.87 30.82
CA ARG A 577 -14.04 -50.62 29.51
C ARG A 577 -14.13 -51.87 28.64
N ARG A 578 -13.09 -52.71 28.63
CA ARG A 578 -13.15 -54.03 27.96
C ARG A 578 -14.24 -54.90 28.55
N LEU A 579 -14.41 -54.86 29.88
CA LEU A 579 -15.47 -55.58 30.57
C LEU A 579 -16.84 -55.03 30.19
N GLN A 580 -17.02 -53.71 30.18
CA GLN A 580 -18.26 -53.03 29.82
C GLN A 580 -18.71 -53.36 28.38
N GLN A 581 -17.79 -53.51 27.42
CA GLN A 581 -18.14 -53.98 26.07
C GLN A 581 -18.74 -55.39 26.05
N ARG A 582 -18.34 -56.25 27.00
CA ARG A 582 -18.90 -57.61 27.17
C ARG A 582 -20.12 -57.63 28.09
N ARG A 583 -20.30 -56.57 28.89
CA ARG A 583 -21.35 -56.38 29.90
C ARG A 583 -21.92 -54.97 29.83
N PRO A 584 -22.75 -54.67 28.82
CA PRO A 584 -23.29 -53.34 28.59
C PRO A 584 -24.15 -52.79 29.75
N GLU A 585 -24.60 -53.66 30.66
CA GLU A 585 -25.34 -53.29 31.86
C GLU A 585 -24.50 -52.53 32.90
N LEU A 586 -23.16 -52.59 32.80
CA LEU A 586 -22.28 -51.87 33.70
C LEU A 586 -22.33 -50.35 33.41
N PRO A 587 -22.52 -49.51 34.45
CA PRO A 587 -22.60 -48.07 34.25
C PRO A 587 -21.27 -47.51 33.74
N PRO A 588 -21.28 -46.55 32.80
CA PRO A 588 -20.05 -45.97 32.29
C PRO A 588 -19.26 -45.23 33.38
N ILE A 589 -17.94 -45.26 33.22
CA ILE A 589 -17.02 -44.44 33.99
C ILE A 589 -16.34 -43.46 33.02
N PRO A 590 -16.83 -42.21 32.94
CA PRO A 590 -16.27 -41.20 32.06
C PRO A 590 -14.87 -40.80 32.50
N ASN A 591 -14.02 -40.38 31.56
CA ASN A 591 -12.81 -39.65 31.91
C ASN A 591 -13.19 -38.35 32.63
N LEU A 592 -12.35 -37.90 33.56
CA LEU A 592 -12.53 -36.59 34.19
C LEU A 592 -11.42 -35.67 33.69
N MET A 593 -11.78 -34.66 32.91
CA MET A 593 -10.88 -33.60 32.48
C MET A 593 -11.00 -32.43 33.47
N ILE A 594 -9.90 -32.09 34.13
CA ILE A 594 -9.83 -30.98 35.07
C ILE A 594 -9.11 -29.83 34.36
N ALA A 595 -9.82 -28.75 34.09
CA ALA A 595 -9.28 -27.56 33.45
C ALA A 595 -9.13 -26.45 34.49
N ILE A 596 -7.91 -25.92 34.60
CA ILE A 596 -7.57 -24.85 35.55
C ILE A 596 -7.05 -23.67 34.74
N ASP A 597 -7.79 -22.55 34.75
CA ASP A 597 -7.26 -21.27 34.26
C ASP A 597 -6.56 -20.52 35.41
N GLU A 598 -5.57 -19.70 35.07
CA GLU A 598 -4.73 -18.96 36.03
C GLU A 598 -4.08 -19.84 37.11
N PHE A 599 -3.50 -20.96 36.68
CA PHE A 599 -2.77 -21.91 37.55
C PHE A 599 -1.63 -21.28 38.36
N ASP A 600 -1.00 -20.21 37.87
CA ASP A 600 0.06 -19.49 38.56
C ASP A 600 -0.46 -18.75 39.81
N GLU A 601 -1.68 -18.21 39.78
CA GLU A 601 -2.35 -17.65 40.96
C GLU A 601 -2.65 -18.75 41.98
N MET A 602 -3.16 -19.91 41.52
CA MET A 602 -3.38 -21.07 42.41
C MET A 602 -2.09 -21.48 43.16
N MET A 603 -0.97 -21.55 42.45
CA MET A 603 0.30 -21.95 43.06
C MET A 603 0.83 -20.93 44.06
N ARG A 604 0.56 -19.63 43.85
CA ARG A 604 0.93 -18.56 44.79
C ARG A 604 0.10 -18.63 46.07
N ASP A 605 -1.21 -18.74 45.93
CA ASP A 605 -2.15 -18.60 47.05
C ASP A 605 -2.30 -19.90 47.86
N PHE A 606 -2.06 -21.06 47.24
CA PHE A 606 -2.33 -22.37 47.84
C PHE A 606 -1.12 -23.31 47.93
N SER A 607 0.10 -22.76 47.90
CA SER A 607 1.37 -23.51 47.95
C SER A 607 1.52 -24.53 49.10
N ARG A 608 0.72 -24.40 50.18
CA ARG A 608 0.71 -25.33 51.33
C ARG A 608 -0.16 -26.57 51.16
N ILE A 609 -1.14 -26.55 50.26
CA ILE A 609 -2.13 -27.63 50.13
C ILE A 609 -1.62 -28.76 49.20
N TRP A 610 -0.65 -28.46 48.34
CA TRP A 610 -0.15 -29.36 47.31
C TRP A 610 1.25 -29.95 47.58
N ARG A 611 1.75 -29.86 48.83
CA ARG A 611 3.00 -30.50 49.26
C ARG A 611 2.79 -31.90 49.82
#